data_AF-A0A4R3TJI3-F1
#
_entry.id   AF-A0A4R3TJI3-F1
#
_cell.length_a   1.000
_cell.length_b   1.000
_cell.length_c   1.000
_cell.angle_alpha   90.00
_cell.angle_beta   90.00
_cell.angle_gamma   90.00
#
_symmetry.space_group_name_H-M   'P 1'
#
loop_
_entity.id
_entity.type
_entity.pdbx_description
1 polymer ?
#
loop_
_entity_poly.entity_id
_entity_poly.type
_entity_poly.pdbx_seq_one_letter_code
_entity_poly.pdbx_strand_id
1 'polypeptide(L)'
;MVRSQRGHGRIHGRQRVSVAFRRDGDEEHLEPKFEVPIPPGPNLVTPEGMDLIHARIAGLEAQIPTLAEETALNTAKRDLRYWKKRLSTAAVQPAPSGEKAMFGHRVRFALNGKPREVRIVGHDEAEPAKGDLAFTAPLARALLGAEAGEFVDFNGREEAIEILELIA
;
A
#
# COMPACT_ATOMS: atom_id res chain seq x y z
N MET A 1 48.79 -51.47 25.21
CA MET A 1 48.01 -50.43 24.50
C MET A 1 47.73 -49.29 25.47
N VAL A 2 48.00 -48.07 25.01
CA VAL A 2 48.28 -46.86 25.79
C VAL A 2 47.01 -46.07 26.15
N ARG A 3 46.89 -45.64 27.41
CA ARG A 3 46.08 -44.51 27.91
C ARG A 3 46.87 -43.96 29.11
N SER A 4 46.96 -42.68 29.46
CA SER A 4 46.45 -41.40 28.98
C SER A 4 47.31 -40.36 29.74
N GLN A 5 47.81 -39.30 29.09
CA GLN A 5 48.55 -38.23 29.76
C GLN A 5 47.69 -36.97 29.95
N ARG A 6 47.56 -36.58 31.23
CA ARG A 6 47.69 -35.25 31.87
C ARG A 6 47.37 -33.93 31.13
N GLY A 7 46.74 -33.03 31.89
CA GLY A 7 46.88 -31.55 31.84
C GLY A 7 45.66 -30.87 32.49
N HIS A 8 45.61 -30.58 33.80
CA HIS A 8 46.15 -29.42 34.53
C HIS A 8 45.93 -28.03 33.89
N GLY A 9 45.15 -27.20 34.58
CA GLY A 9 45.02 -25.76 34.33
C GLY A 9 43.97 -25.08 35.21
N ARG A 10 44.32 -24.78 36.47
CA ARG A 10 43.57 -23.86 37.35
C ARG A 10 43.84 -22.41 36.93
N ILE A 11 42.84 -21.54 36.95
CA ILE A 11 43.04 -20.09 37.04
C ILE A 11 42.01 -19.45 37.97
N HIS A 12 42.52 -18.63 38.89
CA HIS A 12 41.85 -18.02 40.02
C HIS A 12 40.98 -16.84 39.58
N GLY A 13 39.77 -16.77 40.13
CA GLY A 13 38.83 -15.67 39.92
C GLY A 13 39.34 -14.36 40.53
N ARG A 14 39.62 -13.37 39.67
CA ARG A 14 39.92 -12.00 40.05
C ARG A 14 38.61 -11.21 40.15
N GLN A 15 38.26 -10.83 41.37
CA GLN A 15 37.16 -9.92 41.66
C GLN A 15 37.44 -8.56 41.01
N ARG A 16 36.61 -8.15 40.06
CA ARG A 16 36.62 -6.80 39.46
C ARG A 16 35.37 -6.05 39.88
N VAL A 17 35.63 -4.94 40.56
CA VAL A 17 34.71 -3.84 40.91
C VAL A 17 33.86 -3.44 39.71
N SER A 18 32.53 -3.51 39.84
CA SER A 18 31.61 -2.89 38.89
C SER A 18 31.32 -1.47 39.36
N VAL A 19 31.76 -0.49 38.57
CA VAL A 19 31.52 0.93 38.77
C VAL A 19 30.25 1.32 38.01
N ALA A 20 29.44 2.16 38.66
CA ALA A 20 28.15 2.64 38.22
C ALA A 20 28.16 3.30 36.83
N PHE A 21 27.21 2.92 35.98
CA PHE A 21 26.78 3.73 34.86
C PHE A 21 25.47 4.43 35.23
N ARG A 22 25.56 5.75 35.38
CA ARG A 22 24.42 6.67 35.39
C ARG A 22 23.86 6.68 33.96
N ARG A 23 22.62 6.24 33.80
CA ARG A 23 21.88 6.36 32.54
C ARG A 23 21.28 7.76 32.49
N ASP A 24 22.11 8.74 32.16
CA ASP A 24 21.63 10.04 31.67
C ASP A 24 21.64 9.98 30.14
N GLY A 25 20.49 10.26 29.55
CA GLY A 25 20.30 10.26 28.10
C GLY A 25 19.31 9.19 27.65
N ASP A 26 18.04 9.34 28.02
CA ASP A 26 16.95 8.93 27.12
C ASP A 26 16.99 9.91 25.93
N GLU A 27 18.02 9.78 25.10
CA GLU A 27 18.04 10.35 23.76
C GLU A 27 17.02 9.52 23.00
N GLU A 28 15.81 10.05 22.88
CA GLU A 28 14.73 9.49 22.07
C GLU A 28 15.29 9.26 20.66
N HIS A 29 15.77 8.04 20.40
CA HIS A 29 16.20 7.60 19.08
C HIS A 29 14.97 7.55 18.19
N LEU A 30 14.62 8.70 17.63
CA LEU A 30 13.63 8.81 16.58
C LEU A 30 14.18 8.06 15.37
N GLU A 31 13.66 6.86 15.12
CA GLU A 31 13.97 6.13 13.90
C GLU A 31 13.68 7.03 12.68
N PRO A 32 14.53 7.02 11.65
CA PRO A 32 14.33 7.87 10.48
C PRO A 32 12.97 7.57 9.83
N LYS A 33 12.10 8.57 9.80
CA LYS A 33 10.79 8.46 9.17
C LYS A 33 10.98 8.35 7.66
N PHE A 34 10.88 7.14 7.13
CA PHE A 34 10.98 6.86 5.69
C PHE A 34 9.94 7.65 4.88
N GLU A 35 10.30 7.99 3.63
CA GLU A 35 9.35 8.56 2.67
C GLU A 35 8.24 7.55 2.37
N VAL A 36 7.04 8.05 2.06
CA VAL A 36 5.93 7.19 1.63
C VAL A 36 6.35 6.51 0.33
N PRO A 37 6.44 5.17 0.28
CA PRO A 37 6.85 4.47 -0.94
C PRO A 37 5.88 4.76 -2.08
N ILE A 38 6.41 5.10 -3.26
CA ILE A 38 5.60 5.21 -4.46
C ILE A 38 5.26 3.79 -4.94
N PRO A 39 3.97 3.46 -5.17
CA PRO A 39 3.58 2.19 -5.74
C PRO A 39 4.30 1.90 -7.07
N PRO A 40 4.77 0.67 -7.29
CA PRO A 40 5.44 0.32 -8.54
C PRO A 40 4.44 0.25 -9.71
N GLY A 41 4.94 0.51 -10.92
CA GLY A 41 4.15 0.42 -12.15
C GLY A 41 3.48 1.73 -12.57
N PRO A 42 2.54 1.68 -13.52
CA PRO A 42 1.88 2.87 -14.04
C PRO A 42 0.95 3.50 -13.00
N ASN A 43 0.92 4.82 -12.95
CA ASN A 43 -0.04 5.58 -12.16
C ASN A 43 -1.31 5.88 -13.00
N LEU A 44 -2.10 4.83 -13.25
CA LEU A 44 -3.40 4.97 -13.90
C LEU A 44 -4.36 5.66 -12.92
N VAL A 45 -5.07 6.69 -13.39
CA VAL A 45 -6.06 7.43 -12.60
C VAL A 45 -7.35 7.62 -13.38
N THR A 46 -8.49 7.57 -12.68
CA THR A 46 -9.76 8.03 -13.26
C THR A 46 -9.79 9.56 -13.30
N PRO A 47 -10.73 10.19 -14.05
CA PRO A 47 -10.96 11.63 -13.95
C PRO A 47 -11.20 12.09 -12.51
N GLU A 48 -12.03 11.38 -11.75
CA GLU A 48 -12.31 11.68 -10.34
C GLU A 48 -11.05 11.51 -9.47
N GLY A 49 -10.21 10.52 -9.80
CA GLY A 49 -8.93 10.31 -9.13
C GLY A 49 -7.93 11.44 -9.34
N MET A 50 -7.95 12.04 -10.53
CA MET A 50 -7.13 13.22 -10.81
C MET A 50 -7.59 14.42 -9.96
N ASP A 51 -8.90 14.63 -9.86
CA ASP A 51 -9.47 15.67 -8.99
C ASP A 51 -9.12 15.42 -7.51
N LEU A 52 -9.13 14.17 -7.07
CA LEU A 52 -8.69 13.77 -5.73
C LEU A 52 -7.21 14.15 -5.50
N ILE A 53 -6.31 13.88 -6.44
CA ILE A 53 -4.90 14.26 -6.33
C ILE A 53 -4.76 15.77 -6.16
N HIS A 54 -5.45 16.55 -7.00
CA HIS A 54 -5.45 18.01 -6.91
C HIS A 54 -5.98 18.51 -5.56
N ALA A 55 -7.11 17.97 -5.09
CA ALA A 55 -7.70 18.33 -3.81
C ALA A 55 -6.78 18.01 -2.63
N ARG A 56 -6.07 16.87 -2.67
CA ARG A 56 -5.09 16.49 -1.64
C ARG A 56 -3.92 17.46 -1.59
N ILE A 57 -3.37 17.84 -2.74
CA ILE A 57 -2.28 18.83 -2.82
C ILE A 57 -2.73 20.17 -2.27
N ALA A 58 -3.86 20.69 -2.75
CA ALA A 58 -4.38 21.99 -2.32
C ALA A 58 -4.67 22.02 -0.80
N GLY A 59 -5.27 20.95 -0.26
CA GLY A 59 -5.53 20.83 1.17
C GLY A 59 -4.25 20.83 2.02
N LEU A 60 -3.22 20.10 1.59
CA LEU A 60 -1.92 20.07 2.26
C LEU A 60 -1.20 21.43 2.19
N GLU A 61 -1.23 22.09 1.04
CA GLU A 61 -0.63 23.42 0.86
C GLU A 61 -1.32 24.48 1.74
N ALA A 62 -2.65 24.38 1.91
CA ALA A 62 -3.40 25.26 2.82
C ALA A 62 -3.14 24.95 4.31
N GLN A 63 -2.94 23.67 4.66
CA GLN A 63 -2.73 23.24 6.03
C GLN A 63 -1.31 23.53 6.54
N ILE A 64 -0.29 23.37 5.70
CA ILE A 64 1.13 23.49 6.11
C ILE A 64 1.45 24.80 6.84
N PRO A 65 0.99 25.99 6.40
CA PRO A 65 1.24 27.25 7.09
C PRO A 65 0.57 27.36 8.48
N THR A 66 -0.47 26.57 8.74
CA THR A 66 -1.23 26.61 10.00
C THR A 66 -0.71 25.61 11.04
N LEU A 67 0.23 24.73 10.68
CA LEU A 67 0.77 23.71 11.57
C LEU A 67 1.95 24.27 12.39
N ALA A 68 1.75 24.37 13.70
CA ALA A 68 2.79 24.78 14.65
C ALA A 68 3.63 23.60 15.18
N GLU A 69 3.05 22.40 15.18
CA GLU A 69 3.69 21.19 15.71
C GLU A 69 4.59 20.55 14.64
N GLU A 70 5.86 20.34 14.98
CA GLU A 70 6.90 19.95 14.01
C GLU A 70 6.64 18.58 13.40
N THR A 71 6.14 17.60 14.17
CA THR A 71 5.90 16.26 13.63
C THR A 71 4.73 16.23 12.64
N ALA A 72 3.67 16.98 12.89
CA ALA A 72 2.56 17.20 11.97
C ALA A 72 3.01 17.95 10.71
N LEU A 73 3.83 19.00 10.84
CA LEU A 73 4.38 19.74 9.71
C LEU A 73 5.24 18.84 8.82
N ASN A 74 6.12 18.04 9.41
CA ASN A 74 6.98 17.10 8.67
C ASN A 74 6.16 16.01 7.98
N THR A 75 5.10 15.52 8.62
CA THR A 75 4.16 14.56 8.03
C THR A 75 3.44 15.18 6.83
N ALA A 76 2.84 16.36 6.98
CA ALA A 76 2.15 17.05 5.89
C ALA A 76 3.08 17.37 4.71
N LYS A 77 4.33 17.80 4.97
CA LYS A 77 5.34 18.02 3.93
C LYS A 77 5.72 16.73 3.19
N ARG A 78 5.79 15.60 3.89
CA ARG A 78 6.08 14.29 3.28
C ARG A 78 4.92 13.86 2.38
N ASP A 79 3.68 14.00 2.85
CA ASP A 79 2.50 13.69 2.07
C ASP A 79 2.38 14.59 0.85
N LEU A 80 2.73 15.89 0.98
CA LEU A 80 2.75 16.81 -0.16
C LEU A 80 3.76 16.37 -1.23
N ARG A 81 4.95 15.92 -0.83
CA ARG A 81 5.93 15.36 -1.80
C ARG A 81 5.38 14.12 -2.49
N TYR A 82 4.73 13.23 -1.75
CA TYR A 82 4.07 12.05 -2.30
C TYR A 82 3.03 12.44 -3.37
N TRP A 83 2.07 13.30 -3.02
CA TRP A 83 1.00 13.68 -3.95
C TRP A 83 1.52 14.48 -5.15
N LYS A 84 2.50 15.36 -4.98
CA LYS A 84 3.16 16.03 -6.12
C LYS A 84 3.85 15.03 -7.05
N LYS A 85 4.50 14.01 -6.49
CA LYS A 85 5.09 12.93 -7.29
C LYS A 85 4.01 12.16 -8.07
N ARG A 86 2.90 11.81 -7.41
CA ARG A 86 1.77 11.12 -8.08
C ARG A 86 1.13 11.99 -9.16
N LEU A 87 0.92 13.29 -8.92
CA LEU A 87 0.44 14.21 -9.96
C LEU A 87 1.35 14.20 -11.19
N SER A 88 2.66 14.30 -11.00
CA SER A 88 3.63 14.31 -12.12
C SER A 88 3.68 13.03 -12.96
N THR A 89 3.18 11.91 -12.45
CA THR A 89 3.18 10.61 -13.15
C THR A 89 1.79 10.13 -13.52
N ALA A 90 0.74 10.88 -13.17
CA ALA A 90 -0.65 10.50 -13.40
C ALA A 90 -0.94 10.32 -14.89
N ALA A 91 -1.49 9.16 -15.24
CA ALA A 91 -1.94 8.81 -16.57
C ALA A 91 -3.47 8.67 -16.54
N VAL A 92 -4.16 9.78 -16.74
CA VAL A 92 -5.63 9.83 -16.75
C VAL A 92 -6.15 8.93 -17.84
N GLN A 93 -6.99 7.97 -17.45
CA GLN A 93 -7.68 7.08 -18.38
C GLN A 93 -9.02 7.69 -18.79
N PRO A 94 -9.46 7.48 -20.05
CA PRO A 94 -10.81 7.89 -20.46
C PRO A 94 -11.86 7.10 -19.68
N ALA A 95 -13.09 7.60 -19.70
CA ALA A 95 -14.22 6.85 -19.17
C ALA A 95 -14.28 5.46 -19.85
N PRO A 96 -14.54 4.40 -19.08
CA PRO A 96 -14.68 3.05 -19.61
C PRO A 96 -15.76 2.99 -20.71
N SER A 97 -15.53 2.13 -21.71
CA SER A 97 -16.52 1.86 -22.76
C SER A 97 -16.36 0.46 -23.32
N GLY A 98 -17.40 -0.03 -23.99
CA GLY A 98 -17.42 -1.36 -24.62
C GLY A 98 -17.92 -2.47 -23.70
N GLU A 99 -17.71 -3.71 -24.14
CA GLU A 99 -18.31 -4.92 -23.55
C GLU A 99 -17.36 -5.68 -22.60
N LYS A 100 -16.12 -5.20 -22.46
CA LYS A 100 -15.10 -5.79 -21.59
C LYS A 100 -14.82 -4.94 -20.37
N ALA A 101 -14.70 -5.59 -19.22
CA ALA A 101 -14.28 -4.95 -17.99
C ALA A 101 -12.90 -4.30 -18.19
N MET A 102 -12.79 -3.02 -17.89
CA MET A 102 -11.55 -2.26 -17.99
C MET A 102 -11.42 -1.29 -16.81
N PHE A 103 -10.29 -0.60 -16.73
CA PHE A 103 -10.10 0.47 -15.77
C PHE A 103 -11.25 1.49 -15.84
N GLY A 104 -11.74 1.91 -14.69
CA GLY A 104 -12.90 2.79 -14.53
C GLY A 104 -14.24 2.04 -14.41
N HIS A 105 -14.40 0.84 -15.00
CA HIS A 105 -15.67 0.12 -14.93
C HIS A 105 -16.06 -0.24 -13.49
N ARG A 106 -17.35 -0.14 -13.22
CA ARG A 106 -18.02 -0.81 -12.13
C ARG A 106 -18.53 -2.16 -12.63
N VAL A 107 -18.01 -3.22 -12.02
CA VAL A 107 -18.25 -4.61 -12.39
C VAL A 107 -19.13 -5.25 -11.33
N ARG A 108 -20.29 -5.75 -11.75
CA ARG A 108 -21.15 -6.60 -10.94
C ARG A 108 -20.86 -8.05 -11.30
N PHE A 109 -20.64 -8.88 -10.29
CA PHE A 109 -20.22 -10.27 -10.47
C PHE A 109 -20.73 -11.13 -9.31
N ALA A 110 -20.85 -12.43 -9.51
CA ALA A 110 -21.04 -13.38 -8.42
C ALA A 110 -19.73 -14.08 -8.10
N LEU A 111 -19.27 -14.04 -6.84
CA LEU A 111 -18.11 -14.80 -6.39
C LEU A 111 -18.58 -15.99 -5.55
N ASN A 112 -18.38 -17.21 -6.07
CA ASN A 112 -18.93 -18.44 -5.53
C ASN A 112 -20.45 -18.29 -5.27
N GLY A 113 -21.19 -17.80 -6.27
CA GLY A 113 -22.64 -17.58 -6.23
C GLY A 113 -23.12 -16.39 -5.38
N LYS A 114 -22.20 -15.62 -4.75
CA LYS A 114 -22.58 -14.44 -3.95
C LYS A 114 -22.38 -13.16 -4.76
N PRO A 115 -23.45 -12.37 -5.01
CA PRO A 115 -23.34 -11.15 -5.79
C PRO A 115 -22.48 -10.12 -5.05
N ARG A 116 -21.65 -9.42 -5.82
CA ARG A 116 -20.73 -8.37 -5.40
C ARG A 116 -20.63 -7.34 -6.50
N GLU A 117 -20.16 -6.16 -6.12
CA GLU A 117 -19.92 -5.07 -7.04
C GLU A 117 -18.65 -4.35 -6.61
N VAL A 118 -17.79 -4.05 -7.58
CA VAL A 118 -16.57 -3.27 -7.36
C VAL A 118 -16.33 -2.35 -8.55
N ARG A 119 -15.62 -1.24 -8.33
CA ARG A 119 -15.09 -0.40 -9.40
C ARG A 119 -13.58 -0.54 -9.46
N ILE A 120 -13.03 -0.64 -10.67
CA ILE A 120 -11.59 -0.82 -10.87
C ILE A 120 -10.95 0.55 -11.06
N VAL A 121 -10.10 0.97 -10.13
CA VAL A 121 -9.54 2.34 -10.06
C VAL A 121 -8.02 2.35 -9.89
N GLY A 122 -7.43 3.54 -9.84
CA GLY A 122 -6.02 3.75 -9.53
C GLY A 122 -5.67 3.37 -8.09
N HIS A 123 -4.37 3.21 -7.79
CA HIS A 123 -3.93 2.85 -6.43
C HIS A 123 -4.36 3.88 -5.38
N ASP A 124 -4.26 5.17 -5.71
CA ASP A 124 -4.54 6.26 -4.76
C ASP A 124 -6.04 6.50 -4.54
N GLU A 125 -6.87 5.97 -5.43
CA GLU A 125 -8.32 6.07 -5.38
C GLU A 125 -8.95 4.87 -4.68
N ALA A 126 -8.19 3.79 -4.50
CA ALA A 126 -8.71 2.53 -4.01
C ALA A 126 -9.19 2.66 -2.56
N GLU A 127 -10.46 2.36 -2.34
CA GLU A 127 -11.09 2.31 -1.03
C GLU A 127 -11.97 1.04 -0.97
N PRO A 128 -11.40 -0.12 -0.60
CA PRO A 128 -12.12 -1.40 -0.67
C PRO A 128 -13.43 -1.43 0.14
N ALA A 129 -13.52 -0.64 1.21
CA ALA A 129 -14.73 -0.50 2.01
C ALA A 129 -15.90 0.13 1.23
N LYS A 130 -15.61 0.91 0.17
CA LYS A 130 -16.59 1.51 -0.74
C LYS A 130 -16.73 0.73 -2.07
N GLY A 131 -16.05 -0.40 -2.18
CA GLY A 131 -16.03 -1.20 -3.41
C GLY A 131 -15.07 -0.67 -4.48
N ASP A 132 -14.22 0.30 -4.19
CA ASP A 132 -13.21 0.78 -5.14
C ASP A 132 -11.91 -0.02 -4.96
N LEU A 133 -11.53 -0.78 -5.98
CA LEU A 133 -10.35 -1.65 -5.96
C LEU A 133 -9.26 -1.13 -6.89
N ALA A 134 -8.02 -1.09 -6.39
CA ALA A 134 -6.87 -0.83 -7.25
C ALA A 134 -6.81 -1.88 -8.37
N PHE A 135 -6.55 -1.46 -9.60
CA PHE A 135 -6.40 -2.35 -10.77
C PHE A 135 -5.32 -3.43 -10.60
N THR A 136 -4.40 -3.24 -9.65
CA THR A 136 -3.35 -4.21 -9.31
C THR A 136 -3.80 -5.29 -8.32
N ALA A 137 -4.97 -5.14 -7.69
CA ALA A 137 -5.51 -6.12 -6.75
C ALA A 137 -5.81 -7.45 -7.47
N PRO A 138 -5.59 -8.61 -6.84
CA PRO A 138 -5.80 -9.92 -7.49
C PRO A 138 -7.22 -10.08 -8.07
N LEU A 139 -8.23 -9.63 -7.33
CA LEU A 139 -9.62 -9.68 -7.80
C LEU A 139 -9.84 -8.75 -9.00
N ALA A 140 -9.35 -7.51 -8.97
CA ALA A 140 -9.48 -6.58 -10.10
C ALA A 140 -8.79 -7.15 -11.35
N ARG A 141 -7.60 -7.76 -11.19
CA ARG A 141 -6.89 -8.42 -12.30
C ARG A 141 -7.65 -9.59 -12.92
N ALA A 142 -8.38 -10.36 -12.10
CA ALA A 142 -9.22 -11.44 -12.60
C ALA A 142 -10.45 -10.91 -13.36
N LEU A 143 -10.98 -9.74 -12.96
CA LEU A 143 -12.12 -9.13 -13.63
C LEU A 143 -11.72 -8.45 -14.95
N LEU A 144 -10.54 -7.85 -15.02
CA LEU A 144 -10.08 -7.10 -16.19
C LEU A 144 -10.09 -7.97 -17.47
N GLY A 145 -10.75 -7.46 -18.51
CA GLY A 145 -10.86 -8.09 -19.82
C GLY A 145 -12.07 -9.02 -19.98
N ALA A 146 -12.75 -9.37 -18.88
CA ALA A 146 -13.88 -10.27 -18.91
C ALA A 146 -15.17 -9.57 -19.41
N GLU A 147 -16.04 -10.34 -20.05
CA GLU A 147 -17.32 -9.88 -20.60
C GLU A 147 -18.51 -10.34 -19.71
N ALA A 148 -19.66 -9.68 -19.83
CA ALA A 148 -20.86 -10.13 -19.13
C ALA A 148 -21.29 -11.55 -19.60
N GLY A 149 -21.61 -12.42 -18.64
CA GLY A 149 -21.90 -13.83 -18.87
C GLY A 149 -20.66 -14.75 -18.85
N GLU A 150 -19.45 -14.19 -18.75
CA GLU A 150 -18.22 -14.98 -18.66
C GLU A 150 -18.00 -15.53 -17.25
N PHE A 151 -17.41 -16.73 -17.17
CA PHE A 151 -16.93 -17.32 -15.94
C PHE A 151 -15.40 -17.27 -15.89
N VAL A 152 -14.85 -16.83 -14.76
CA VAL A 152 -13.41 -16.64 -14.56
C VAL A 152 -12.94 -17.39 -13.34
N ASP A 153 -11.81 -18.09 -13.48
CA ASP A 153 -11.12 -18.76 -12.39
C ASP A 153 -10.58 -17.75 -11.38
N PHE A 154 -10.71 -18.07 -10.09
CA PHE A 154 -10.16 -17.21 -9.05
C PHE A 154 -9.72 -17.99 -7.82
N ASN A 155 -8.52 -17.64 -7.33
CA ASN A 155 -7.95 -18.20 -6.10
C ASN A 155 -7.93 -19.74 -6.06
N GLY A 156 -7.54 -20.37 -7.18
CA GLY A 156 -7.42 -21.83 -7.33
C GLY A 156 -8.75 -22.57 -7.46
N ARG A 157 -9.85 -21.86 -7.75
CA ARG A 157 -11.16 -22.44 -8.05
C ARG A 157 -11.56 -22.07 -9.46
N GLU A 158 -11.95 -23.09 -10.22
CA GLU A 158 -12.49 -22.93 -11.57
C GLU A 158 -13.85 -22.22 -11.51
N GLU A 159 -14.10 -21.35 -12.51
CA GLU A 159 -15.39 -20.66 -12.71
C GLU A 159 -15.92 -19.96 -11.43
N ALA A 160 -15.01 -19.50 -10.57
CA ALA A 160 -15.35 -18.98 -9.26
C ALA A 160 -16.06 -17.62 -9.33
N ILE A 161 -15.83 -16.87 -10.41
CA ILE A 161 -16.43 -15.57 -10.68
C ILE A 161 -17.33 -15.70 -11.90
N GLU A 162 -18.59 -15.29 -11.78
CA GLU A 162 -19.49 -15.07 -12.90
C GLU A 162 -19.65 -13.56 -13.10
N ILE A 163 -19.36 -13.04 -14.29
CA ILE A 163 -19.56 -11.62 -14.60
C ILE A 163 -21.04 -11.39 -14.92
N LEU A 164 -21.70 -10.52 -14.17
CA LEU A 164 -23.13 -10.25 -14.33
C LEU A 164 -23.39 -9.02 -15.20
N GLU A 165 -22.67 -7.93 -14.96
CA GLU A 165 -22.92 -6.65 -15.62
C GLU A 165 -21.68 -5.74 -15.54
N LEU A 166 -21.50 -4.92 -16.58
CA LEU A 166 -20.47 -3.89 -16.66
C LEU A 166 -21.13 -2.52 -16.79
N ILE A 167 -20.74 -1.60 -15.91
CA ILE A 167 -21.27 -0.23 -15.85
C ILE A 167 -20.10 0.73 -16.04
N ALA A 168 -20.24 1.64 -17.00
CA ALA A 168 -19.27 2.69 -17.30
C ALA A 168 -19.30 3.82 -16.25
#